data_AF-A0A7C7Q9C8-F1
#
_entry.id   AF-A0A7C7Q9C8-F1
#
_cell.length_a   1.000
_cell.length_b   1.000
_cell.length_c   1.000
_cell.angle_alpha   90.00
_cell.angle_beta   90.00
_cell.angle_gamma   90.00
#
_symmetry.space_group_name_H-M   'P 1'
#
loop_
_entity.id
_entity.type
_entity.pdbx_description
1 polymer ?
#
loop_
_entity_poly.entity_id
_entity_poly.type
_entity_poly.pdbx_seq_one_letter_code
_entity_poly.pdbx_strand_id
1 'polypeptide(L)'
;MSNVQPVLCGGNGKATDLQLVVSESSGSVSVFLGTALLERIRCSPEALQYKMLIGRLVNAGWRLSELQRTFRHDPRTMKRWAAALLSEDMEFVVRAFGGRGAHGKMTAAMARCAKRRYGDLRGVVRNCRQVIRGEVLDLFGERLSGEALRLLFREADRERDEPPKRSIDERSPPEPEAPAVATGCVCASDSCVESQSTRNQSPDSAAVWPPVLDDSSTGARPTGLHHAGMILFALALELFCRRRPAVRGLQTQWIGQVLQGAVNIERSRLVTADDLARFTGPVVAGTDPQRAALHEVASRETVMGVYAANARLIADGPGRGRVFYYDPHSKEYTGADRVMKDWCGRRHGVAKVMHIDMIHSENGRACFARH
;
A
#
# COMPACT_ATOMS: atom_id res chain seq x y z
N MET A 1 7.95 11.25 12.79
CA MET A 1 6.97 10.32 12.18
C MET A 1 7.08 10.46 10.67
N SER A 2 7.14 9.37 9.91
CA SER A 2 7.17 9.43 8.44
C SER A 2 5.78 9.77 7.90
N ASN A 3 5.72 10.56 6.82
CA ASN A 3 4.45 10.78 6.11
C ASN A 3 4.04 9.49 5.39
N VAL A 4 2.96 8.90 5.87
CA VAL A 4 2.37 7.67 5.36
C VAL A 4 1.11 8.09 4.60
N GLN A 5 1.22 8.29 3.28
CA GLN A 5 0.08 8.73 2.48
C GLN A 5 -0.62 7.54 1.79
N PRO A 6 -1.95 7.42 1.91
CA PRO A 6 -2.72 6.51 1.07
C PRO A 6 -2.72 7.04 -0.36
N VAL A 7 -2.26 6.22 -1.29
CA VAL A 7 -2.07 6.58 -2.71
C VAL A 7 -3.19 6.02 -3.58
N LEU A 8 -3.74 4.87 -3.20
CA LEU A 8 -4.88 4.22 -3.84
C LEU A 8 -5.76 3.55 -2.75
N CYS A 9 -7.01 3.99 -2.62
CA CYS A 9 -8.04 3.38 -1.75
C CYS A 9 -9.17 2.80 -2.61
N GLY A 10 -9.57 1.55 -2.36
CA GLY A 10 -10.55 0.82 -3.16
C GLY A 10 -11.82 1.62 -3.46
N GLY A 11 -12.09 1.86 -4.73
CA GLY A 11 -13.22 2.66 -5.20
C GLY A 11 -13.64 2.27 -6.61
N ASN A 12 -14.93 2.47 -6.92
CA ASN A 12 -15.63 2.08 -8.17
C ASN A 12 -16.22 0.65 -8.23
N GLY A 13 -16.55 0.02 -7.10
CA GLY A 13 -17.45 -1.14 -7.08
C GLY A 13 -16.93 -2.42 -7.76
N LYS A 14 -15.60 -2.57 -7.86
CA LYS A 14 -14.92 -3.82 -8.24
C LYS A 14 -14.03 -4.26 -7.09
N ALA A 15 -14.04 -5.56 -6.80
CA ALA A 15 -13.46 -6.17 -5.59
C ALA A 15 -11.96 -5.88 -5.42
N THR A 16 -11.67 -4.77 -4.75
CA THR A 16 -10.32 -4.28 -4.43
C THR A 16 -10.30 -3.69 -3.03
N ASP A 17 -10.39 -4.57 -2.04
CA ASP A 17 -10.11 -4.24 -0.63
C ASP A 17 -8.62 -3.93 -0.36
N LEU A 18 -7.81 -3.87 -1.43
CA LEU A 18 -6.41 -3.50 -1.42
C LEU A 18 -6.24 -1.97 -1.27
N GLN A 19 -5.59 -1.56 -0.19
CA GLN A 19 -5.17 -0.19 0.04
C GLN A 19 -3.66 -0.10 -0.19
N LEU A 20 -3.22 0.88 -0.98
CA LEU A 20 -1.80 1.09 -1.26
C LEU A 20 -1.33 2.39 -0.62
N VAL A 21 -0.26 2.26 0.15
CA VAL A 21 0.27 3.31 1.00
C VAL A 21 1.75 3.46 0.66
N VAL A 22 2.16 4.66 0.25
CA VAL A 22 3.55 4.94 -0.11
C VAL A 22 4.23 5.63 1.06
N SER A 23 5.38 5.09 1.45
CA SER A 23 6.29 5.71 2.41
C SER A 23 7.38 6.44 1.65
N GLU A 24 7.28 7.77 1.60
CA GLU A 24 8.28 8.64 0.96
C GLU A 24 9.67 8.43 1.57
N SER A 25 9.75 8.20 2.88
CA SER A 25 11.00 8.01 3.63
C SER A 25 11.71 6.68 3.37
N SER A 26 11.04 5.68 2.77
CA SER A 26 11.63 4.35 2.55
C SER A 26 11.59 3.87 1.11
N GLY A 27 11.12 4.72 0.16
CA GLY A 27 11.05 4.37 -1.25
C GLY A 27 10.29 3.07 -1.51
N SER A 28 9.21 2.81 -0.76
CA SER A 28 8.48 1.55 -0.80
C SER A 28 6.96 1.74 -0.75
N VAL A 29 6.25 0.93 -1.53
CA VAL A 29 4.80 0.73 -1.43
C VAL A 29 4.53 -0.36 -0.40
N SER A 30 3.69 -0.06 0.58
CA SER A 30 3.05 -1.04 1.46
C SER A 30 1.65 -1.32 0.92
N VAL A 31 1.31 -2.60 0.77
CA VAL A 31 -0.01 -3.04 0.28
C VAL A 31 -0.75 -3.73 1.42
N PHE A 32 -1.93 -3.21 1.73
CA PHE A 32 -2.79 -3.68 2.81
C PHE A 32 -4.06 -4.31 2.28
N LEU A 33 -4.58 -5.31 2.98
CA LEU A 33 -5.94 -5.83 2.83
C LEU A 33 -6.68 -5.51 4.15
N GLY A 34 -7.55 -4.50 4.12
CA GLY A 34 -8.06 -3.90 5.35
C GLY A 34 -6.92 -3.35 6.21
N THR A 35 -6.72 -3.92 7.41
CA THR A 35 -5.62 -3.57 8.33
C THR A 35 -4.40 -4.49 8.20
N ALA A 36 -4.50 -5.62 7.50
CA ALA A 36 -3.40 -6.57 7.35
C ALA A 36 -2.42 -6.12 6.28
N LEU A 37 -1.15 -5.93 6.64
CA LEU A 37 -0.06 -5.69 5.68
C LEU A 37 0.24 -6.99 4.93
N LEU A 38 -0.02 -7.03 3.63
CA LEU A 38 0.26 -8.20 2.79
C LEU A 38 1.71 -8.21 2.29
N GLU A 39 2.20 -7.07 1.80
CA GLU A 39 3.51 -7.00 1.14
C GLU A 39 4.11 -5.59 1.23
N ARG A 40 5.45 -5.52 1.22
CA ARG A 40 6.23 -4.27 1.11
C ARG A 40 7.14 -4.38 -0.11
N ILE A 41 6.91 -3.53 -1.10
CA ILE A 41 7.59 -3.57 -2.41
C ILE A 41 8.38 -2.28 -2.61
N ARG A 42 9.65 -2.38 -3.04
CA ARG A 42 10.48 -1.20 -3.36
C ARG A 42 9.94 -0.50 -4.61
N CYS A 43 9.85 0.82 -4.59
CA CYS A 43 9.45 1.68 -5.71
C CYS A 43 10.55 1.81 -6.77
N SER A 44 10.95 0.70 -7.38
CA SER A 44 11.90 0.69 -8.50
C SER A 44 11.18 0.27 -9.79
N PRO A 45 11.17 1.11 -10.85
CA PRO A 45 10.62 0.77 -12.17
C PRO A 45 11.23 -0.47 -12.83
N GLU A 46 12.41 -0.90 -12.38
CA GLU A 46 13.12 -2.07 -12.88
C GLU A 46 12.73 -3.35 -12.13
N ALA A 47 12.40 -3.23 -10.84
CA ALA A 47 12.10 -4.36 -9.97
C ALA A 47 10.88 -5.16 -10.44
N LEU A 48 11.03 -6.48 -10.54
CA LEU A 48 9.97 -7.40 -10.98
C LEU A 48 8.70 -7.27 -10.11
N GLN A 49 8.86 -7.29 -8.78
CA GLN A 49 7.74 -7.17 -7.83
C GLN A 49 6.92 -5.88 -8.03
N TYR A 50 7.58 -4.76 -8.35
CA TYR A 50 6.90 -3.49 -8.62
C TYR A 50 6.08 -3.52 -9.91
N LYS A 51 6.62 -4.13 -10.98
CA LYS A 51 5.88 -4.35 -12.23
C LYS A 51 4.70 -5.33 -12.03
N MET A 52 4.90 -6.39 -11.24
CA MET A 52 3.86 -7.37 -10.88
C MET A 52 2.75 -6.74 -10.04
N LEU A 53 3.08 -5.84 -9.10
CA LEU A 53 2.09 -5.07 -8.34
C LEU A 53 1.18 -4.29 -9.29
N ILE A 54 1.76 -3.50 -10.20
CA ILE A 54 0.98 -2.69 -11.15
C ILE A 54 0.11 -3.58 -12.06
N GLY A 55 0.64 -4.72 -12.52
CA GLY A 55 -0.14 -5.71 -13.28
C GLY A 55 -1.33 -6.27 -12.49
N ARG A 56 -1.14 -6.61 -11.21
CA ARG A 56 -2.23 -7.04 -10.31
C ARG A 56 -3.29 -5.96 -10.15
N LEU A 57 -2.91 -4.69 -9.98
CA LEU A 57 -3.87 -3.59 -9.87
C LEU A 57 -4.70 -3.39 -11.15
N VAL A 58 -4.10 -3.53 -12.33
CA VAL A 58 -4.85 -3.49 -13.59
C VAL A 58 -5.86 -4.64 -13.68
N ASN A 59 -5.44 -5.87 -13.36
CA ASN A 59 -6.33 -7.04 -13.36
C ASN A 59 -7.46 -6.93 -12.32
N ALA A 60 -7.18 -6.29 -11.18
CA ALA A 60 -8.18 -6.01 -10.15
C ALA A 60 -9.15 -4.86 -10.52
N GLY A 61 -8.99 -4.24 -11.69
CA GLY A 61 -9.97 -3.33 -12.28
C GLY A 61 -9.77 -1.85 -11.99
N TRP A 62 -8.60 -1.45 -11.48
CA TRP A 62 -8.25 -0.05 -11.25
C TRP A 62 -8.23 0.77 -12.54
N ARG A 63 -8.60 2.06 -12.46
CA ARG A 63 -8.62 2.95 -13.63
C ARG A 63 -7.19 3.24 -14.09
N LEU A 64 -6.93 3.00 -15.38
CA LEU A 64 -5.59 3.19 -15.96
C LEU A 64 -5.07 4.63 -15.87
N SER A 65 -5.96 5.63 -15.88
CA SER A 65 -5.59 7.04 -15.67
C SER A 65 -5.09 7.32 -14.25
N GLU A 66 -5.68 6.68 -13.24
CA GLU A 66 -5.24 6.78 -11.84
C GLU A 66 -3.90 6.07 -11.66
N LEU A 67 -3.76 4.85 -12.18
CA LEU A 67 -2.49 4.10 -12.16
C LEU A 67 -1.37 4.85 -12.93
N GLN A 68 -1.68 5.47 -14.06
CA GLN A 68 -0.71 6.27 -14.83
C GLN A 68 -0.25 7.50 -14.06
N ARG A 69 -1.17 8.21 -13.40
CA ARG A 69 -0.85 9.37 -12.54
C ARG A 69 0.05 8.97 -11.36
N THR A 70 -0.23 7.81 -10.74
CA THR A 70 0.51 7.30 -9.59
C THR A 70 1.88 6.74 -9.96
N PHE A 71 1.94 5.76 -10.87
CA PHE A 71 3.15 4.97 -11.15
C PHE A 71 3.94 5.47 -12.38
N ARG A 72 3.43 6.48 -13.10
CA ARG A 72 4.07 7.13 -14.26
C ARG A 72 4.47 6.19 -15.41
N HIS A 73 3.77 5.07 -15.55
CA HIS A 73 3.94 4.13 -16.66
C HIS A 73 2.88 4.29 -17.74
N ASP A 74 3.24 3.98 -18.99
CA ASP A 74 2.32 3.99 -20.11
C ASP A 74 1.21 2.93 -19.94
N PRO A 75 -0.07 3.26 -20.21
CA PRO A 75 -1.18 2.31 -20.07
C PRO A 75 -1.04 1.01 -20.86
N ARG A 76 -0.36 1.00 -22.02
CA ARG A 76 -0.10 -0.23 -22.80
C ARG A 76 0.93 -1.11 -22.09
N THR A 77 1.96 -0.51 -21.49
CA THR A 77 2.94 -1.23 -20.66
C THR A 77 2.26 -1.85 -19.43
N MET A 78 1.41 -1.09 -18.72
CA MET A 78 0.69 -1.62 -17.56
C MET A 78 -0.27 -2.77 -17.93
N LYS A 79 -1.03 -2.63 -19.03
CA LYS A 79 -1.85 -3.72 -19.59
C LYS A 79 -1.03 -4.95 -19.98
N ARG A 80 0.18 -4.77 -20.51
CA ARG A 80 1.08 -5.88 -20.90
C ARG A 80 1.55 -6.68 -19.69
N TRP A 81 1.91 -6.01 -18.59
CA TRP A 81 2.23 -6.69 -17.33
C TRP A 81 1.02 -7.42 -16.75
N ALA A 82 -0.16 -6.81 -16.82
CA ALA A 82 -1.42 -7.41 -16.38
C ALA A 82 -1.75 -8.70 -17.14
N ALA A 83 -1.64 -8.67 -18.47
CA ALA A 83 -1.82 -9.84 -19.33
C ALA A 83 -0.76 -10.94 -19.08
N ALA A 84 0.49 -10.56 -18.83
CA ALA A 84 1.56 -11.52 -18.52
C ALA A 84 1.29 -12.31 -17.24
N LEU A 85 0.71 -11.68 -16.21
CA LEU A 85 0.33 -12.38 -14.96
C LEU A 85 -0.79 -13.41 -15.14
N LEU A 86 -1.49 -13.40 -16.27
CA LEU A 86 -2.59 -14.32 -16.61
C LEU A 86 -2.21 -15.28 -17.75
N SER A 87 -0.94 -15.32 -18.15
CA SER A 87 -0.48 -16.09 -19.30
C SER A 87 0.36 -17.29 -18.88
N GLU A 88 0.10 -18.42 -19.49
CA GLU A 88 0.90 -19.65 -19.35
C GLU A 88 2.15 -19.64 -20.26
N ASP A 89 2.25 -18.70 -21.22
CA ASP A 89 3.41 -18.52 -22.08
C ASP A 89 4.56 -17.84 -21.31
N MET A 90 5.51 -18.66 -20.86
CA MET A 90 6.70 -18.20 -20.14
C MET A 90 7.58 -17.26 -20.97
N GLU A 91 7.64 -17.40 -22.30
CA GLU A 91 8.38 -16.44 -23.13
C GLU A 91 7.69 -15.08 -23.16
N PHE A 92 6.35 -15.05 -23.23
CA PHE A 92 5.59 -13.80 -23.13
C PHE A 92 5.75 -13.15 -21.75
N VAL A 93 5.75 -13.93 -20.65
CA VAL A 93 6.01 -13.44 -19.29
C VAL A 93 7.38 -12.76 -19.21
N VAL A 94 8.46 -13.47 -19.59
CA VAL A 94 9.82 -12.92 -19.58
C VAL A 94 9.92 -11.66 -20.44
N ARG A 95 9.33 -11.69 -21.63
CA ARG A 95 9.29 -10.59 -22.60
C ARG A 95 8.49 -9.36 -22.13
N ALA A 96 7.45 -9.56 -21.33
CA ALA A 96 6.65 -8.47 -20.76
C ALA A 96 7.38 -7.75 -19.62
N PHE A 97 8.05 -8.50 -18.74
CA PHE A 97 8.73 -7.95 -17.56
C PHE A 97 10.18 -7.50 -17.83
N GLY A 98 10.85 -8.05 -18.85
CA GLY A 98 12.24 -7.73 -19.22
C GLY A 98 12.49 -6.33 -19.82
N GLY A 99 11.44 -5.60 -20.20
CA GLY A 99 11.55 -4.20 -20.65
C GLY A 99 12.12 -3.99 -22.06
N ARG A 100 12.41 -2.73 -22.42
CA ARG A 100 12.93 -2.35 -23.74
C ARG A 100 14.45 -2.59 -23.84
N GLY A 101 14.85 -3.85 -23.89
CA GLY A 101 16.28 -4.22 -24.08
C GLY A 101 16.60 -5.71 -23.90
N ALA A 102 15.81 -6.44 -23.11
CA ALA A 102 16.10 -7.85 -22.77
C ALA A 102 16.06 -8.84 -23.94
N HIS A 103 15.53 -8.45 -25.10
CA HIS A 103 15.53 -9.27 -26.32
C HIS A 103 16.08 -8.48 -27.51
N GLY A 104 17.38 -8.63 -27.75
CA GLY A 104 17.87 -8.63 -29.13
C GLY A 104 17.36 -9.88 -29.88
N LYS A 105 17.73 -10.01 -31.16
CA LYS A 105 17.41 -11.20 -32.00
C LYS A 105 18.18 -12.48 -31.61
N MET A 106 18.47 -12.65 -30.33
CA MET A 106 19.33 -13.69 -29.79
C MET A 106 18.62 -14.32 -28.59
N THR A 107 18.05 -15.51 -28.78
CA THR A 107 17.53 -16.30 -27.67
C THR A 107 18.66 -17.07 -26.99
N ALA A 108 18.45 -17.51 -25.75
CA ALA A 108 19.42 -18.35 -25.04
C ALA A 108 19.65 -19.70 -25.76
N ALA A 109 18.66 -20.21 -26.51
CA ALA A 109 18.80 -21.41 -27.33
C ALA A 109 19.72 -21.16 -28.54
N MET A 110 19.53 -20.05 -29.27
CA MET A 110 20.38 -19.65 -30.38
C MET A 110 21.83 -19.42 -29.93
N ALA A 111 22.03 -18.75 -28.78
CA ALA A 111 23.36 -18.52 -28.21
C ALA A 111 24.07 -19.84 -27.86
N ARG A 112 23.40 -20.79 -27.21
CA ARG A 112 23.95 -22.13 -26.91
C ARG A 112 24.27 -22.93 -28.17
N CYS A 113 23.40 -22.88 -29.17
CA CYS A 113 23.62 -23.52 -30.48
C CYS A 113 24.89 -22.95 -31.14
N ALA A 114 24.97 -21.63 -31.29
CA ALA A 114 26.10 -20.96 -31.92
C ALA A 114 27.43 -21.18 -31.17
N LYS A 115 27.43 -21.16 -29.82
CA LYS A 115 28.63 -21.48 -29.01
C LYS A 115 29.09 -22.93 -29.21
N ARG A 116 28.16 -23.90 -29.17
CA ARG A 116 28.48 -25.33 -29.39
C ARG A 116 29.09 -25.55 -30.77
N ARG A 117 28.41 -25.10 -31.82
CA ARG A 117 28.85 -25.24 -33.22
C ARG A 117 30.15 -24.49 -33.49
N TYR A 118 30.41 -23.38 -32.80
CA TYR A 118 31.72 -22.73 -32.83
C TYR A 118 32.81 -23.61 -32.23
N GLY A 119 32.57 -24.24 -31.08
CA GLY A 119 33.47 -25.23 -30.47
C GLY A 119 33.80 -26.41 -31.39
N ASP A 120 32.82 -26.90 -32.17
CA ASP A 120 33.00 -27.99 -33.13
C ASP A 120 33.81 -27.60 -34.38
N LEU A 121 33.69 -26.34 -34.83
CA LEU A 121 34.19 -25.89 -36.15
C LEU A 121 35.46 -25.01 -36.08
N ARG A 122 35.80 -24.47 -34.90
CA ARG A 122 37.00 -23.62 -34.67
C ARG A 122 38.28 -24.41 -34.98
N GLY A 123 39.10 -23.88 -35.87
CA GLY A 123 40.35 -24.53 -36.33
C GLY A 123 40.17 -25.54 -37.47
N VAL A 124 38.97 -26.12 -37.64
CA VAL A 124 38.67 -27.08 -38.72
C VAL A 124 38.18 -26.38 -39.99
N VAL A 125 37.34 -25.34 -39.86
CA VAL A 125 36.69 -24.67 -41.01
C VAL A 125 36.97 -23.16 -41.00
N ARG A 126 37.68 -22.67 -42.03
CA ARG A 126 37.98 -21.22 -42.20
C ARG A 126 36.73 -20.33 -42.17
N ASN A 127 35.62 -20.81 -42.75
CA ASN A 127 34.36 -20.07 -42.86
C ASN A 127 33.34 -20.41 -41.76
N CYS A 128 33.76 -20.88 -40.58
CA CYS A 128 32.89 -21.23 -39.46
C CYS A 128 31.76 -20.21 -39.17
N ARG A 129 32.04 -18.90 -39.24
CA ARG A 129 31.04 -17.84 -39.04
C ARG A 129 29.90 -17.88 -40.06
N GLN A 130 30.16 -18.22 -41.32
CA GLN A 130 29.12 -18.33 -42.35
C GLN A 130 28.30 -19.61 -42.17
N VAL A 131 28.94 -20.73 -41.85
CA VAL A 131 28.27 -22.01 -41.56
C VAL A 131 27.30 -21.87 -40.40
N ILE A 132 27.76 -21.37 -39.26
CA ILE A 132 26.93 -21.17 -38.05
C ILE A 132 25.79 -20.18 -38.31
N ARG A 133 26.00 -19.19 -39.20
CA ARG A 133 24.95 -18.23 -39.59
C ARG A 133 23.88 -18.88 -40.48
N GLY A 134 24.25 -19.84 -41.32
CA GLY A 134 23.31 -20.68 -42.08
C GLY A 134 22.53 -21.59 -41.14
N GLU A 135 23.22 -22.39 -40.33
CA GLU A 135 22.59 -23.32 -39.37
C GLU A 135 21.60 -22.62 -38.42
N VAL A 136 21.92 -21.42 -37.92
CA VAL A 136 20.98 -20.66 -37.06
C VAL A 136 19.80 -20.09 -37.86
N LEU A 137 19.99 -19.72 -39.12
CA LEU A 137 18.89 -19.30 -39.99
C LEU A 137 17.95 -20.47 -40.30
N ASP A 138 18.50 -21.65 -40.56
CA ASP A 138 17.73 -22.85 -40.91
C ASP A 138 16.98 -23.42 -39.69
N LEU A 139 17.59 -23.40 -38.50
CA LEU A 139 17.00 -23.95 -37.27
C LEU A 139 16.06 -22.99 -36.53
N PHE A 140 16.25 -21.66 -36.65
CA PHE A 140 15.50 -20.66 -35.88
C PHE A 140 14.81 -19.58 -36.73
N GLY A 141 14.95 -19.62 -38.06
CA GLY A 141 14.36 -18.64 -38.99
C GLY A 141 14.98 -17.23 -38.91
N GLU A 142 16.00 -17.02 -38.06
CA GLU A 142 16.48 -15.69 -37.68
C GLU A 142 17.90 -15.40 -38.17
N ARG A 143 18.08 -14.24 -38.82
CA ARG A 143 19.38 -13.80 -39.35
C ARG A 143 20.19 -13.07 -38.29
N LEU A 144 21.13 -13.77 -37.67
CA LEU A 144 22.13 -13.15 -36.80
C LEU A 144 23.04 -12.16 -37.56
N SER A 145 23.51 -11.13 -36.85
CA SER A 145 24.55 -10.21 -37.34
C SER A 145 25.95 -10.81 -37.14
N GLY A 146 26.91 -10.38 -37.97
CA GLY A 146 28.30 -10.83 -37.84
C GLY A 146 28.96 -10.44 -36.51
N GLU A 147 28.53 -9.31 -35.92
CA GLU A 147 29.04 -8.83 -34.64
C GLU A 147 28.45 -9.59 -33.45
N ALA A 148 27.17 -9.97 -33.50
CA ALA A 148 26.56 -10.81 -32.46
C ALA A 148 27.26 -12.19 -32.36
N LEU A 149 27.61 -12.80 -33.51
CA LEU A 149 28.43 -14.00 -33.54
C LEU A 149 29.86 -13.75 -33.02
N ARG A 150 30.48 -12.61 -33.35
CA ARG A 150 31.83 -12.26 -32.86
C ARG A 150 31.88 -12.15 -31.34
N LEU A 151 30.84 -11.60 -30.71
CA LEU A 151 30.75 -11.52 -29.25
C LEU A 151 30.60 -12.92 -28.61
N LEU A 152 29.68 -13.75 -29.13
CA LEU A 152 29.50 -15.13 -28.63
C LEU A 152 30.77 -15.99 -28.76
N PHE A 153 31.52 -15.83 -29.85
CA PHE A 153 32.76 -16.59 -30.06
C PHE A 153 33.86 -16.16 -29.09
N ARG A 154 33.99 -14.85 -28.82
CA ARG A 154 34.90 -14.32 -27.79
C ARG A 154 34.54 -14.76 -26.37
N GLU A 155 33.25 -14.91 -26.10
CA GLU A 155 32.75 -15.42 -24.82
C GLU A 155 33.04 -16.93 -24.67
N ALA A 156 32.81 -17.72 -25.71
CA ALA A 156 33.15 -19.15 -25.74
C ALA A 156 34.66 -19.43 -25.64
N ASP A 157 35.50 -18.54 -26.18
CA ASP A 157 36.96 -18.60 -26.01
C ASP A 157 37.34 -18.35 -24.54
N ARG A 158 36.82 -17.28 -23.92
CA ARG A 158 37.04 -16.98 -22.50
C ARG A 158 36.55 -18.07 -21.55
N GLU A 159 35.40 -18.69 -21.85
CA GLU A 159 34.85 -19.82 -21.08
C GLU A 159 35.72 -21.08 -21.14
N ARG A 160 36.66 -21.18 -22.10
CA ARG A 160 37.66 -22.26 -22.19
C ARG A 160 39.03 -21.88 -21.65
N ASP A 161 39.40 -20.60 -21.71
CA ASP A 161 40.70 -20.10 -21.27
C ASP A 161 40.74 -19.81 -19.75
N GLU A 162 39.60 -19.78 -19.03
CA GLU A 162 39.59 -19.82 -17.56
C GLU A 162 40.04 -21.21 -17.03
N PRO A 163 41.04 -21.29 -16.14
CA PRO A 163 41.38 -22.55 -15.48
C PRO A 163 40.24 -22.99 -14.54
N PRO A 164 40.02 -24.31 -14.36
CA PRO A 164 38.89 -24.80 -13.57
C PRO A 164 38.99 -24.30 -12.12
N LYS A 165 37.93 -23.62 -11.67
CA LYS A 165 37.79 -23.13 -10.29
C LYS A 165 37.83 -24.32 -9.33
N ARG A 166 38.97 -24.52 -8.68
CA ARG A 166 39.09 -25.43 -7.54
C ARG A 166 38.20 -24.91 -6.42
N SER A 167 37.36 -25.79 -5.88
CA SER A 167 36.72 -25.61 -4.58
C SER A 167 37.79 -25.41 -3.51
N ILE A 168 37.64 -24.40 -2.67
CA ILE A 168 38.51 -24.13 -1.52
C ILE A 168 37.65 -24.23 -0.25
N ASP A 169 38.05 -25.12 0.65
CA ASP A 169 37.62 -25.15 2.05
C ASP A 169 38.52 -24.27 2.93
N GLU A 170 38.06 -24.01 4.15
CA GLU A 170 38.48 -22.96 5.08
C GLU A 170 39.94 -22.99 5.60
N ARG A 171 40.62 -21.82 5.66
CA ARG A 171 41.20 -21.19 6.89
C ARG A 171 42.08 -19.94 6.61
N SER A 172 42.21 -19.07 7.62
CA SER A 172 42.88 -17.73 7.61
C SER A 172 43.93 -17.59 8.77
N PRO A 173 44.43 -16.39 9.16
CA PRO A 173 45.55 -15.57 8.62
C PRO A 173 46.69 -15.33 9.69
N PRO A 174 47.70 -14.41 9.59
CA PRO A 174 47.59 -12.91 9.71
C PRO A 174 48.64 -12.02 8.95
N GLU A 175 48.63 -10.68 9.19
CA GLU A 175 49.40 -9.55 8.55
C GLU A 175 50.55 -8.97 9.47
N PRO A 176 51.13 -7.72 9.38
CA PRO A 176 51.02 -6.54 8.44
C PRO A 176 52.32 -5.70 8.14
N GLU A 177 52.23 -4.67 7.26
CA GLU A 177 52.66 -3.23 7.41
C GLU A 177 52.68 -2.43 6.07
N ALA A 178 52.45 -1.10 6.09
CA ALA A 178 52.17 -0.27 4.89
C ALA A 178 52.74 1.18 4.94
N PRO A 179 52.94 1.85 3.78
CA PRO A 179 52.13 3.06 3.44
C PRO A 179 51.96 3.36 1.91
N ALA A 180 51.23 4.38 1.41
CA ALA A 180 49.93 4.98 1.77
C ALA A 180 49.50 6.10 0.76
N VAL A 181 48.61 5.82 -0.23
CA VAL A 181 47.80 6.83 -0.97
C VAL A 181 46.38 6.28 -1.14
N ALA A 182 45.36 7.04 -0.73
CA ALA A 182 44.17 6.44 -0.12
C ALA A 182 42.87 6.50 -0.94
N THR A 183 42.31 5.32 -1.23
CA THR A 183 40.90 5.12 -1.61
C THR A 183 40.29 4.10 -0.64
N GLY A 184 39.94 4.55 0.56
CA GLY A 184 39.61 3.67 1.68
C GLY A 184 38.22 3.04 1.61
N CYS A 185 38.15 1.75 1.28
CA CYS A 185 37.07 0.86 1.71
C CYS A 185 37.70 -0.42 2.29
N VAL A 186 38.28 -0.26 3.48
CA VAL A 186 38.92 -1.33 4.25
C VAL A 186 37.88 -1.88 5.23
N CYS A 187 37.58 -3.17 5.14
CA CYS A 187 36.93 -3.87 6.24
C CYS A 187 37.99 -4.16 7.32
N ALA A 188 38.08 -3.30 8.32
CA ALA A 188 38.78 -3.59 9.57
C ALA A 188 37.72 -3.99 10.63
N SER A 189 37.91 -5.14 11.26
CA SER A 189 37.06 -5.59 12.36
C SER A 189 37.48 -5.00 13.70
N ASP A 190 36.49 -4.82 14.58
CA ASP A 190 36.59 -4.74 16.04
C ASP A 190 37.55 -3.71 16.67
N SER A 191 37.01 -2.52 17.00
CA SER A 191 36.74 -2.18 18.42
C SER A 191 36.10 -0.79 18.60
N CYS A 192 34.79 -0.77 18.84
CA CYS A 192 34.12 0.22 19.69
C CYS A 192 33.27 -0.59 20.67
N VAL A 193 33.63 -0.69 21.95
CA VAL A 193 33.43 0.38 22.95
C VAL A 193 32.02 0.95 22.84
N GLU A 194 31.25 0.65 23.87
CA GLU A 194 29.84 0.95 24.07
C GLU A 194 29.48 2.39 23.72
N SER A 195 28.59 2.57 22.74
CA SER A 195 27.76 3.78 22.65
C SER A 195 26.34 3.38 22.30
N GLN A 196 25.43 3.67 23.23
CA GLN A 196 24.09 3.09 23.28
C GLN A 196 23.21 3.58 22.12
N SER A 197 22.98 2.72 21.13
CA SER A 197 21.88 2.92 20.18
C SER A 197 20.62 2.27 20.74
N THR A 198 19.69 3.08 21.24
CA THR A 198 18.36 2.67 21.72
C THR A 198 17.46 2.24 20.56
N ARG A 199 17.79 1.11 19.93
CA ARG A 199 16.81 0.35 19.14
C ARG A 199 15.89 -0.37 20.12
N ASN A 200 14.59 -0.14 19.97
CA ASN A 200 13.55 -0.88 20.67
C ASN A 200 13.71 -2.38 20.39
N GLN A 201 14.36 -3.10 21.30
CA GLN A 201 14.23 -4.53 21.39
C GLN A 201 12.78 -4.81 21.78
N SER A 202 12.07 -5.58 20.96
CA SER A 202 10.85 -6.22 21.45
C SER A 202 11.28 -7.15 22.59
N PRO A 203 10.58 -7.16 23.75
CA PRO A 203 10.93 -8.10 24.80
C PRO A 203 10.83 -9.53 24.27
N ASP A 204 11.70 -10.41 24.77
CA ASP A 204 11.61 -11.86 24.61
C ASP A 204 10.34 -12.37 25.31
N SER A 205 9.21 -12.18 24.65
CA SER A 205 8.04 -13.00 24.88
C SER A 205 8.36 -14.38 24.33
N ALA A 206 8.61 -15.33 25.23
CA ALA A 206 8.57 -16.75 24.95
C ALA A 206 7.40 -17.05 24.00
N ALA A 207 7.59 -17.94 23.02
CA ALA A 207 6.69 -18.11 21.88
C ALA A 207 5.24 -18.45 22.29
N VAL A 208 4.47 -17.44 22.66
CA VAL A 208 3.02 -17.45 22.68
C VAL A 208 2.61 -17.34 21.23
N TRP A 209 2.47 -18.50 20.61
CA TRP A 209 1.70 -18.62 19.38
C TRP A 209 0.38 -17.88 19.62
N PRO A 210 -0.08 -17.02 18.69
CA PRO A 210 -1.37 -16.35 18.85
C PRO A 210 -2.41 -17.44 19.15
N PRO A 211 -3.32 -17.22 20.11
CA PRO A 211 -4.26 -18.27 20.51
C PRO A 211 -4.96 -18.77 19.26
N VAL A 212 -4.67 -20.03 18.90
CA VAL A 212 -5.38 -20.73 17.84
C VAL A 212 -6.81 -20.76 18.33
N LEU A 213 -7.65 -19.93 17.71
CA LEU A 213 -9.06 -19.87 18.04
C LEU A 213 -9.62 -21.26 17.80
N ASP A 214 -10.05 -21.91 18.89
CA ASP A 214 -10.50 -23.30 18.88
C ASP A 214 -11.60 -23.46 17.82
N ASP A 215 -11.38 -24.35 16.85
CA ASP A 215 -12.19 -24.50 15.62
C ASP A 215 -13.52 -25.24 15.89
N SER A 216 -14.20 -24.77 16.94
CA SER A 216 -15.43 -25.30 17.53
C SER A 216 -16.70 -24.76 16.87
N SER A 217 -16.58 -23.85 15.90
CA SER A 217 -17.68 -23.43 15.03
C SER A 217 -17.72 -24.27 13.75
N THR A 218 -18.34 -25.44 13.86
CA THR A 218 -18.51 -26.42 12.77
C THR A 218 -18.96 -25.82 11.43
N GLY A 219 -18.15 -26.02 10.39
CA GLY A 219 -18.59 -26.05 8.98
C GLY A 219 -18.69 -24.71 8.23
N ALA A 220 -18.54 -23.56 8.89
CA ALA A 220 -18.58 -22.26 8.21
C ALA A 220 -17.21 -21.86 7.63
N ARG A 221 -17.09 -21.71 6.31
CA ARG A 221 -15.89 -21.08 5.71
C ARG A 221 -15.73 -19.65 6.25
N PRO A 222 -14.49 -19.21 6.59
CA PRO A 222 -14.26 -17.85 7.04
C PRO A 222 -14.71 -16.85 5.97
N THR A 223 -15.71 -16.04 6.31
CA THR A 223 -16.27 -15.02 5.40
C THR A 223 -15.55 -13.70 5.63
N GLY A 224 -15.13 -13.04 4.54
CA GLY A 224 -14.67 -11.65 4.62
C GLY A 224 -15.81 -10.76 5.12
N LEU A 225 -15.51 -9.88 6.06
CA LEU A 225 -16.50 -9.04 6.73
C LEU A 225 -16.16 -7.58 6.50
N HIS A 226 -16.99 -6.87 5.73
CA HIS A 226 -16.82 -5.44 5.53
C HIS A 226 -17.09 -4.69 6.85
N HIS A 227 -16.63 -3.45 6.96
CA HIS A 227 -16.83 -2.62 8.15
C HIS A 227 -16.16 -3.12 9.45
N ALA A 228 -15.18 -4.05 9.37
CA ALA A 228 -14.46 -4.59 10.53
C ALA A 228 -13.91 -3.53 11.52
N GLY A 229 -13.59 -2.32 11.04
CA GLY A 229 -13.20 -1.17 11.88
C GLY A 229 -14.25 -0.75 12.92
N MET A 230 -15.52 -1.16 12.79
CA MET A 230 -16.55 -1.02 13.81
C MET A 230 -16.16 -1.63 15.16
N ILE A 231 -15.29 -2.64 15.18
CA ILE A 231 -14.80 -3.28 16.41
C ILE A 231 -14.10 -2.27 17.35
N LEU A 232 -13.45 -1.25 16.79
CA LEU A 232 -12.79 -0.17 17.55
C LEU A 232 -13.80 0.70 18.32
N PHE A 233 -15.06 0.72 17.87
CA PHE A 233 -16.16 1.48 18.45
C PHE A 233 -17.14 0.62 19.27
N ALA A 234 -16.92 -0.69 19.36
CA ALA A 234 -17.83 -1.61 20.06
C ALA A 234 -18.05 -1.20 21.53
N LEU A 235 -16.99 -0.84 22.26
CA LEU A 235 -17.10 -0.34 23.64
C LEU A 235 -17.85 0.99 23.72
N ALA A 236 -17.70 1.89 22.74
CA ALA A 236 -18.39 3.17 22.71
C ALA A 236 -19.89 3.01 22.43
N LEU A 237 -20.26 2.11 21.51
CA LEU A 237 -21.64 1.71 21.24
C LEU A 237 -22.28 1.03 22.45
N GLU A 238 -21.55 0.15 23.14
CA GLU A 238 -22.04 -0.49 24.36
C GLU A 238 -22.29 0.54 25.47
N LEU A 239 -21.36 1.48 25.70
CA LEU A 239 -21.52 2.57 26.67
C LEU A 239 -22.68 3.52 26.30
N PHE A 240 -22.89 3.80 25.01
CA PHE A 240 -24.03 4.57 24.51
C PHE A 240 -25.37 3.88 24.83
N CYS A 241 -25.45 2.57 24.59
CA CYS A 241 -26.64 1.74 24.82
C CYS A 241 -26.87 1.37 26.29
N ARG A 242 -25.84 1.35 27.15
CA ARG A 242 -25.91 0.87 28.54
C ARG A 242 -26.98 1.54 29.41
N ARG A 243 -27.31 2.81 29.13
CA ARG A 243 -28.41 3.56 29.79
C ARG A 243 -29.58 3.87 28.85
N ARG A 244 -29.61 3.26 27.67
CA ARG A 244 -30.60 3.45 26.61
C ARG A 244 -30.88 2.11 25.90
N PRO A 245 -31.21 1.00 26.61
CA PRO A 245 -31.31 -0.33 25.98
C PRO A 245 -32.33 -0.37 24.85
N ALA A 246 -33.44 0.39 24.98
CA ALA A 246 -34.48 0.55 23.97
C ALA A 246 -34.04 1.24 22.66
N VAL A 247 -32.80 1.75 22.55
CA VAL A 247 -32.28 2.36 21.31
C VAL A 247 -31.33 1.46 20.52
N ARG A 248 -31.06 0.23 21.00
CA ARG A 248 -30.40 -0.81 20.17
C ARG A 248 -31.25 -1.11 18.94
N GLY A 249 -30.61 -1.47 17.83
CA GLY A 249 -31.25 -1.52 16.51
C GLY A 249 -31.02 -0.20 15.76
N LEU A 250 -32.09 0.56 15.48
CA LEU A 250 -32.04 1.72 14.57
C LEU A 250 -31.03 2.82 14.95
N GLN A 251 -30.92 3.24 16.22
CA GLN A 251 -29.93 4.28 16.57
C GLN A 251 -28.49 3.75 16.47
N THR A 252 -28.25 2.49 16.85
CA THR A 252 -26.93 1.85 16.65
C THR A 252 -26.61 1.65 15.18
N GLN A 253 -27.60 1.33 14.34
CA GLN A 253 -27.47 1.26 12.88
C GLN A 253 -27.08 2.61 12.30
N TRP A 254 -27.78 3.71 12.63
CA TRP A 254 -27.45 5.04 12.11
C TRP A 254 -26.07 5.51 12.56
N ILE A 255 -25.68 5.26 13.82
CA ILE A 255 -24.33 5.55 14.30
C ILE A 255 -23.30 4.73 13.54
N GLY A 256 -23.55 3.43 13.31
CA GLY A 256 -22.67 2.57 12.54
C GLY A 256 -22.52 3.01 11.09
N GLN A 257 -23.61 3.40 10.42
CA GLN A 257 -23.55 3.98 9.07
C GLN A 257 -22.67 5.24 9.03
N VAL A 258 -22.83 6.16 9.99
CA VAL A 258 -22.00 7.38 10.09
C VAL A 258 -20.53 7.05 10.35
N LEU A 259 -20.23 6.08 11.22
CA LEU A 259 -18.87 5.59 11.46
C LEU A 259 -18.24 4.91 10.23
N GLN A 260 -19.06 4.37 9.32
CA GLN A 260 -18.65 3.86 8.01
C GLN A 260 -18.65 4.93 6.90
N GLY A 261 -18.78 6.22 7.25
CA GLY A 261 -18.67 7.34 6.32
C GLY A 261 -19.95 7.72 5.58
N ALA A 262 -21.11 7.15 5.94
CA ALA A 262 -22.38 7.62 5.41
C ALA A 262 -22.68 9.03 5.95
N VAL A 263 -22.85 9.99 5.04
CA VAL A 263 -23.14 11.40 5.40
C VAL A 263 -24.56 11.56 5.97
N ASN A 264 -25.48 10.72 5.51
CA ASN A 264 -26.89 10.66 5.92
C ASN A 264 -27.51 9.32 5.46
N ILE A 265 -28.78 9.08 5.80
CA ILE A 265 -29.53 7.86 5.44
C ILE A 265 -29.54 7.65 3.91
N GLU A 266 -29.65 8.72 3.12
CA GLU A 266 -29.66 8.69 1.65
C GLU A 266 -28.31 8.28 1.05
N ARG A 267 -27.21 8.44 1.79
CA ARG A 267 -25.83 8.15 1.34
C ARG A 267 -25.21 6.94 2.06
N SER A 268 -26.05 5.97 2.41
CA SER A 268 -25.65 4.68 3.02
C SER A 268 -25.24 3.58 2.01
N ARG A 269 -25.20 3.86 0.70
CA ARG A 269 -25.01 2.86 -0.39
C ARG A 269 -23.71 2.03 -0.36
N LEU A 270 -22.71 2.44 0.42
CA LEU A 270 -21.45 1.71 0.61
C LEU A 270 -21.44 0.84 1.88
N VAL A 271 -22.56 0.79 2.61
CA VAL A 271 -22.69 0.03 3.86
C VAL A 271 -23.44 -1.27 3.57
N THR A 272 -22.79 -2.42 3.76
CA THR A 272 -23.42 -3.74 3.62
C THR A 272 -24.29 -4.03 4.84
N ALA A 273 -25.58 -4.31 4.61
CA ALA A 273 -26.54 -4.51 5.70
C ALA A 273 -26.18 -5.73 6.56
N ASP A 274 -25.75 -6.83 5.93
CA ASP A 274 -25.43 -8.09 6.61
C ASP A 274 -24.18 -7.98 7.51
N ASP A 275 -23.16 -7.23 7.09
CA ASP A 275 -21.96 -7.03 7.91
C ASP A 275 -22.20 -5.98 9.00
N LEU A 276 -22.93 -4.89 8.70
CA LEU A 276 -23.34 -3.91 9.70
C LEU A 276 -24.16 -4.58 10.82
N ALA A 277 -25.06 -5.51 10.45
CA ALA A 277 -25.90 -6.23 11.40
C ALA A 277 -25.11 -7.04 12.44
N ARG A 278 -23.88 -7.46 12.11
CA ARG A 278 -22.99 -8.15 13.06
C ARG A 278 -22.50 -7.26 14.19
N PHE A 279 -22.52 -5.94 14.01
CA PHE A 279 -22.10 -4.95 15.02
C PHE A 279 -23.28 -4.22 15.67
N THR A 280 -24.34 -3.94 14.92
CA THR A 280 -25.46 -3.09 15.38
C THR A 280 -26.73 -3.85 15.76
N GLY A 281 -26.75 -5.17 15.57
CA GLY A 281 -27.98 -5.96 15.56
C GLY A 281 -28.78 -5.76 14.27
N PRO A 282 -30.01 -6.30 14.17
CA PRO A 282 -30.81 -6.31 12.94
C PRO A 282 -30.90 -4.94 12.26
N VAL A 283 -30.62 -4.91 10.95
CA VAL A 283 -30.55 -3.70 10.13
C VAL A 283 -31.86 -3.52 9.34
N VAL A 284 -32.46 -2.34 9.46
CA VAL A 284 -33.60 -1.91 8.65
C VAL A 284 -33.07 -1.40 7.30
N ALA A 285 -33.26 -2.19 6.25
CA ALA A 285 -32.88 -1.83 4.89
C ALA A 285 -33.82 -0.78 4.26
N GLY A 286 -33.31 -0.04 3.26
CA GLY A 286 -34.05 0.97 2.51
C GLY A 286 -34.09 2.35 3.21
N THR A 287 -34.17 3.42 2.42
CA THR A 287 -34.18 4.81 2.93
C THR A 287 -35.49 5.17 3.63
N ASP A 288 -36.60 4.69 3.08
CA ASP A 288 -37.93 5.18 3.47
C ASP A 288 -38.39 4.63 4.84
N PRO A 289 -38.17 3.34 5.18
CA PRO A 289 -38.41 2.85 6.53
C PRO A 289 -37.53 3.53 7.58
N GLN A 290 -36.26 3.80 7.26
CA GLN A 290 -35.35 4.53 8.14
C GLN A 290 -35.79 5.99 8.32
N ARG A 291 -36.31 6.64 7.26
CA ARG A 291 -36.85 8.00 7.33
C ARG A 291 -38.13 8.06 8.18
N ALA A 292 -39.06 7.11 8.00
CA ALA A 292 -40.28 7.04 8.79
C ALA A 292 -39.96 6.87 10.28
N ALA A 293 -39.11 5.90 10.62
CA ALA A 293 -38.68 5.68 12.00
C ALA A 293 -37.88 6.86 12.57
N LEU A 294 -37.08 7.57 11.76
CA LEU A 294 -36.40 8.79 12.20
C LEU A 294 -37.42 9.88 12.56
N HIS A 295 -38.46 10.08 11.74
CA HIS A 295 -39.53 11.04 12.05
C HIS A 295 -40.28 10.71 13.35
N GLU A 296 -40.56 9.43 13.60
CA GLU A 296 -41.22 8.98 14.83
C GLU A 296 -40.37 9.25 16.08
N VAL A 297 -39.05 9.02 16.03
CA VAL A 297 -38.17 9.17 17.19
C VAL A 297 -37.56 10.58 17.35
N ALA A 298 -37.70 11.47 16.37
CA ALA A 298 -37.09 12.82 16.35
C ALA A 298 -37.75 13.83 17.31
N SER A 299 -37.91 13.45 18.58
CA SER A 299 -38.34 14.35 19.65
C SER A 299 -37.18 15.10 20.28
N ARG A 300 -37.48 16.25 20.91
CA ARG A 300 -36.51 17.00 21.74
C ARG A 300 -35.90 16.11 22.83
N GLU A 301 -36.69 15.24 23.44
CA GLU A 301 -36.24 14.30 24.46
C GLU A 301 -35.21 13.31 23.91
N THR A 302 -35.49 12.69 22.75
CA THR A 302 -34.54 11.77 22.09
C THR A 302 -33.21 12.48 21.77
N VAL A 303 -33.27 13.70 21.25
CA VAL A 303 -32.08 14.52 20.93
C VAL A 303 -31.27 14.82 22.20
N MET A 304 -31.92 15.26 23.29
CA MET A 304 -31.24 15.46 24.57
C MET A 304 -30.68 14.17 25.16
N GLY A 305 -31.37 13.03 24.96
CA GLY A 305 -30.90 11.70 25.36
C GLY A 305 -29.66 11.24 24.60
N VAL A 306 -29.54 11.58 23.31
CA VAL A 306 -28.33 11.37 22.50
C VAL A 306 -27.18 12.25 22.99
N TYR A 307 -27.41 13.56 23.20
CA TYR A 307 -26.37 14.45 23.75
C TYR A 307 -25.89 14.00 25.13
N ALA A 308 -26.80 13.60 26.02
CA ALA A 308 -26.47 13.07 27.33
C ALA A 308 -25.72 11.72 27.26
N ALA A 309 -25.90 10.92 26.20
CA ALA A 309 -25.10 9.72 25.95
C ALA A 309 -23.69 10.08 25.46
N ASN A 310 -23.57 10.99 24.50
CA ASN A 310 -22.27 11.43 23.98
C ASN A 310 -21.43 12.12 25.07
N ALA A 311 -22.05 12.93 25.93
CA ALA A 311 -21.38 13.56 27.08
C ALA A 311 -20.81 12.55 28.10
N ARG A 312 -21.27 11.29 28.11
CA ARG A 312 -20.69 10.21 28.94
C ARG A 312 -19.47 9.54 28.32
N LEU A 313 -19.27 9.67 27.00
CA LEU A 313 -18.11 9.15 26.28
C LEU A 313 -16.90 10.10 26.37
N ILE A 314 -17.12 11.36 26.77
CA ILE A 314 -16.11 12.42 26.79
C ILE A 314 -15.79 12.76 28.25
N ALA A 315 -14.53 12.56 28.67
CA ALA A 315 -14.12 12.75 30.06
C ALA A 315 -14.35 14.19 30.58
N ASP A 316 -14.16 15.17 29.69
CA ASP A 316 -14.33 16.62 29.84
C ASP A 316 -15.54 17.14 29.02
N GLY A 317 -16.59 16.33 28.91
CA GLY A 317 -17.82 16.71 28.19
C GLY A 317 -18.59 17.87 28.84
N PRO A 318 -19.69 18.33 28.21
CA PRO A 318 -20.47 19.47 28.70
C PRO A 318 -20.86 19.37 30.18
N GLY A 319 -20.64 20.45 30.93
CA GLY A 319 -20.85 20.50 32.39
C GLY A 319 -19.69 19.92 33.21
N ARG A 320 -18.55 19.57 32.59
CA ARG A 320 -17.31 19.18 33.26
C ARG A 320 -16.19 20.18 32.93
N GLY A 321 -15.23 20.30 33.85
CA GLY A 321 -14.22 21.35 33.80
C GLY A 321 -14.76 22.70 34.31
N ARG A 322 -13.84 23.56 34.73
CA ARG A 322 -14.14 24.96 35.12
C ARG A 322 -13.24 25.96 34.39
N VAL A 323 -12.24 25.46 33.67
CA VAL A 323 -11.28 26.22 32.87
C VAL A 323 -11.56 25.91 31.41
N PHE A 324 -11.57 26.94 30.58
CA PHE A 324 -11.76 26.84 29.15
C PHE A 324 -10.81 27.81 28.46
N TYR A 325 -10.26 27.39 27.33
CA TYR A 325 -9.33 28.20 26.53
C TYR A 325 -10.08 28.83 25.37
N TYR A 326 -10.09 30.17 25.32
CA TYR A 326 -10.58 30.91 24.17
C TYR A 326 -9.49 30.99 23.11
N ASP A 327 -9.81 30.55 21.89
CA ASP A 327 -8.86 30.39 20.78
C ASP A 327 -9.52 30.87 19.47
N PRO A 328 -9.52 32.19 19.21
CA PRO A 328 -10.18 32.77 18.05
C PRO A 328 -9.43 32.41 16.75
N HIS A 329 -10.14 31.76 15.83
CA HIS A 329 -9.60 31.25 14.58
C HIS A 329 -10.00 32.12 13.38
N SER A 330 -9.03 32.70 12.68
CA SER A 330 -9.26 33.43 11.42
C SER A 330 -9.13 32.49 10.21
N LYS A 331 -10.22 32.25 9.48
CA LYS A 331 -10.25 31.39 8.28
C LYS A 331 -10.67 32.16 7.04
N GLU A 332 -10.04 31.88 5.90
CA GLU A 332 -10.49 32.41 4.61
C GLU A 332 -11.93 31.93 4.31
N TYR A 333 -12.80 32.88 3.99
CA TYR A 333 -14.20 32.64 3.66
C TYR A 333 -14.45 32.84 2.17
N THR A 334 -14.89 31.78 1.50
CA THR A 334 -15.13 31.74 0.04
C THR A 334 -16.60 31.78 -0.33
N GLY A 335 -17.51 32.00 0.63
CA GLY A 335 -18.95 31.98 0.40
C GLY A 335 -19.54 33.33 -0.06
N ALA A 336 -20.87 33.36 -0.13
CA ALA A 336 -21.64 34.48 -0.67
C ALA A 336 -21.77 35.68 0.29
N ASP A 337 -21.60 35.47 1.60
CA ASP A 337 -21.89 36.50 2.61
C ASP A 337 -20.95 37.72 2.49
N ARG A 338 -21.47 38.86 2.93
CA ARG A 338 -20.77 40.15 2.97
C ARG A 338 -19.91 40.27 4.24
N VAL A 339 -18.95 39.35 4.41
CA VAL A 339 -17.89 39.48 5.42
C VAL A 339 -16.85 40.53 5.01
N MET A 340 -16.26 41.18 6.02
CA MET A 340 -15.19 42.16 5.86
C MET A 340 -13.93 41.49 5.27
N LYS A 341 -13.08 42.30 4.61
CA LYS A 341 -11.74 41.87 4.24
C LYS A 341 -10.79 42.11 5.42
N ASP A 342 -10.00 41.12 5.77
CA ASP A 342 -9.01 41.19 6.84
C ASP A 342 -7.79 40.32 6.51
N TRP A 343 -6.75 40.36 7.34
CA TRP A 343 -5.54 39.58 7.21
C TRP A 343 -5.77 38.09 7.49
N CYS A 344 -5.64 37.25 6.47
CA CYS A 344 -5.67 35.80 6.63
C CYS A 344 -4.24 35.28 6.86
N GLY A 345 -3.91 34.92 8.11
CA GLY A 345 -2.59 34.37 8.46
C GLY A 345 -2.15 33.20 7.58
N ARG A 346 -3.08 32.29 7.23
CA ARG A 346 -2.80 31.13 6.35
C ARG A 346 -2.42 31.52 4.91
N ARG A 347 -2.91 32.66 4.40
CA ARG A 347 -2.53 33.18 3.08
C ARG A 347 -1.39 34.19 3.11
N HIS A 348 -0.97 34.63 4.30
CA HIS A 348 -0.06 35.77 4.49
C HIS A 348 -0.50 36.99 3.66
N GLY A 349 -1.80 37.30 3.70
CA GLY A 349 -2.39 38.36 2.86
C GLY A 349 -3.83 38.69 3.21
N VAL A 350 -4.32 39.82 2.68
CA VAL A 350 -5.70 40.27 2.86
C VAL A 350 -6.67 39.44 2.03
N ALA A 351 -7.69 38.86 2.67
CA ALA A 351 -8.74 38.05 2.04
C ALA A 351 -10.11 38.39 2.65
N LYS A 352 -11.20 37.79 2.16
CA LYS A 352 -12.42 37.69 2.97
C LYS A 352 -12.12 36.73 4.12
N VAL A 353 -12.28 37.18 5.36
CA VAL A 353 -12.00 36.38 6.55
C VAL A 353 -13.27 36.21 7.37
N MET A 354 -13.49 34.98 7.83
CA MET A 354 -14.44 34.67 8.88
C MET A 354 -13.62 34.38 10.14
N HIS A 355 -13.87 35.18 11.18
CA HIS A 355 -13.35 34.90 12.52
C HIS A 355 -14.32 33.92 13.19
N ILE A 356 -13.76 32.89 13.82
CA ILE A 356 -14.51 31.85 14.48
C ILE A 356 -14.06 31.83 15.94
N ASP A 357 -14.95 32.25 16.83
CA ASP A 357 -14.78 32.17 18.28
C ASP A 357 -14.87 30.70 18.68
N MET A 358 -13.73 30.05 18.90
CA MET A 358 -13.69 28.70 19.46
C MET A 358 -13.36 28.75 20.96
N ILE A 359 -14.07 27.93 21.73
CA ILE A 359 -13.76 27.67 23.14
C ILE A 359 -13.42 26.20 23.26
N HIS A 360 -12.25 25.91 23.81
CA HIS A 360 -11.72 24.57 24.01
C HIS A 360 -11.73 24.17 25.49
N SER A 361 -11.90 22.87 25.75
CA SER A 361 -11.64 22.26 27.05
C SER A 361 -10.14 22.27 27.40
N GLU A 362 -9.81 21.91 28.64
CA GLU A 362 -8.41 21.75 29.07
C GLU A 362 -7.63 20.68 28.27
N ASN A 363 -8.31 19.74 27.61
CA ASN A 363 -7.69 18.75 26.71
C ASN A 363 -7.71 19.19 25.23
N GLY A 364 -7.97 20.47 24.94
CA GLY A 364 -7.99 21.02 23.58
C GLY A 364 -9.19 20.59 22.72
N ARG A 365 -10.27 20.07 23.30
CA ARG A 365 -11.48 19.69 22.54
C ARG A 365 -12.37 20.91 22.35
N ALA A 366 -12.81 21.19 21.12
CA ALA A 366 -13.73 22.29 20.86
C ALA A 366 -15.11 22.02 21.52
N CYS A 367 -15.52 22.89 22.43
CA CYS A 367 -16.79 22.83 23.15
C CYS A 367 -17.81 23.84 22.64
N PHE A 368 -17.36 24.91 21.99
CA PHE A 368 -18.18 25.95 21.38
C PHE A 368 -17.47 26.48 20.13
N ALA A 369 -18.25 26.80 19.10
CA ALA A 369 -17.77 27.50 17.91
C ALA A 369 -18.88 28.45 17.42
N ARG A 370 -18.54 29.73 17.24
CA ARG A 370 -19.43 30.75 16.68
C ARG A 370 -18.68 31.57 15.63
N HIS A 371 -19.40 32.07 14.63
CA HIS A 371 -18.91 32.97 13.58
C HIS A 371 -19.76 34.26 13.56
#